data_AF-A0A226NER1-F1
#
_entry.id   AF-A0A226NER1-F1
#
_cell.length_a   1.000
_cell.length_b   1.000
_cell.length_c   1.000
_cell.angle_alpha   90.00
_cell.angle_beta   90.00
_cell.angle_gamma   90.00
#
_symmetry.space_group_name_H-M   'P 1'
#
loop_
_entity.id
_entity.type
_entity.pdbx_description
1 polymer ?
#
loop_
_entity_poly.entity_id
_entity_poly.type
_entity_poly.pdbx_seq_one_letter_code
_entity_poly.pdbx_strand_id
1 'polypeptide(L)' 'VSEKYGVHVCGEGGEYETFTLDFPLFKKKIVVDSAEVVMHSADAFAPVAYLHFLKMHLENKVSKFQI' A
#
# COMPACT_ATOMS: atom_id res chain seq x y z
N VAL A 1 7.27 -14.22 8.53
CA VAL A 1 8.23 -13.33 7.83
C VAL A 1 9.11 -12.64 8.84
N SER A 2 8.55 -11.87 9.78
CA SER A 2 9.28 -11.25 10.90
C SER A 2 10.19 -12.24 11.64
N GLU A 3 9.67 -13.34 12.19
CA GLU A 3 10.49 -14.33 12.92
C GLU A 3 11.59 -15.00 12.09
N LYS A 4 11.42 -15.09 10.76
CA LYS A 4 12.34 -15.80 9.86
C LYS A 4 13.43 -14.88 9.30
N TYR A 5 13.13 -13.60 9.11
CA TYR A 5 13.97 -12.65 8.38
C TYR A 5 14.25 -11.35 9.14
N GLY A 6 13.71 -11.20 10.36
CA GLY A 6 13.92 -10.02 11.20
C GLY A 6 13.11 -8.78 10.83
N VAL A 7 12.21 -8.88 9.85
CA VAL A 7 11.37 -7.75 9.37
C VAL A 7 10.48 -7.23 10.50
N HIS A 8 10.48 -5.93 10.73
CA HIS A 8 9.60 -5.25 11.67
C HIS A 8 8.14 -5.30 11.20
N VAL A 9 7.23 -5.71 12.10
CA VAL A 9 5.81 -5.92 11.76
C VAL A 9 5.10 -4.64 11.28
N CYS A 10 5.59 -3.48 11.71
CA CYS A 10 5.07 -2.17 11.30
C CYS A 10 5.87 -1.52 10.14
N GLY A 11 6.89 -2.19 9.60
CA GLY A 11 7.73 -1.65 8.54
C GLY A 11 8.64 -0.50 8.98
N GLU A 12 9.03 -0.48 10.26
CA GLU A 12 9.95 0.53 10.78
C GLU A 12 11.31 0.43 10.09
N GLY A 13 12.08 1.52 10.08
CA GLY A 13 13.36 1.55 9.39
C GLY A 13 13.26 1.60 7.85
N GLY A 14 12.04 1.77 7.30
CA GLY A 14 11.82 1.90 5.86
C GLY A 14 11.77 0.55 5.12
N GLU A 15 11.40 -0.52 5.81
CA GLU A 15 11.34 -1.86 5.23
C GLU A 15 10.23 -2.00 4.17
N TYR A 16 9.11 -1.31 4.38
CA TYR A 16 8.06 -1.17 3.38
C TYR A 16 7.25 0.09 3.63
N GLU A 17 6.58 0.54 2.58
CA GLU A 17 5.65 1.66 2.61
C GLU A 17 4.24 1.17 2.36
N THR A 18 3.24 1.91 2.85
CA THR A 18 1.83 1.58 2.64
C THR A 18 1.05 2.79 2.12
N PHE A 19 -0.05 2.53 1.42
CA PHE A 19 -0.96 3.57 0.94
C PHE A 19 -2.40 3.23 1.35
N THR A 20 -3.00 4.08 2.17
CA THR A 20 -4.36 3.85 2.71
C THR A 20 -5.41 4.19 1.66
N LEU A 21 -6.05 3.16 1.11
CA LEU A 21 -7.11 3.31 0.09
C LEU A 21 -8.48 3.68 0.67
N ASP A 22 -8.79 3.16 1.86
CA ASP A 22 -10.04 3.43 2.55
C ASP A 22 -9.80 3.56 4.05
N PHE A 23 -10.38 4.60 4.65
CA PHE A 23 -10.29 4.90 6.08
C PHE A 23 -11.64 5.44 6.56
N PRO A 24 -12.11 5.15 7.79
CA PRO A 24 -13.43 5.57 8.25
C PRO A 24 -13.72 7.06 8.07
N LEU A 25 -12.73 7.94 8.27
CA LEU A 25 -12.90 9.39 8.11
C LEU A 25 -12.84 9.88 6.65
N PHE A 26 -12.55 9.02 5.67
CA PHE A 26 -12.58 9.42 4.26
C PHE A 26 -14.03 9.58 3.77
N LYS A 27 -14.32 10.66 3.03
CA LYS A 27 -15.64 10.89 2.41
C LYS A 27 -15.94 9.92 1.26
N LYS A 28 -14.91 9.49 0.55
CA LYS A 28 -14.92 8.56 -0.57
C LYS A 28 -13.73 7.62 -0.42
N LYS A 29 -13.85 6.38 -0.87
CA LYS A 29 -12.70 5.46 -0.93
C LYS A 29 -11.94 5.69 -2.24
N ILE A 30 -10.63 5.45 -2.21
CA ILE A 30 -9.77 5.46 -3.40
C ILE A 30 -9.79 4.06 -4.00
N VAL A 31 -10.12 3.96 -5.28
CA VAL A 31 -10.08 2.71 -6.04
C VAL A 31 -8.93 2.78 -7.03
N VAL A 32 -8.10 1.75 -7.01
CA VAL A 32 -6.98 1.58 -7.95
C VAL A 32 -7.50 0.90 -9.20
N ASP A 33 -7.50 1.61 -10.32
CA ASP A 33 -7.93 1.07 -11.61
C ASP A 33 -6.80 0.29 -12.29
N SER A 34 -5.56 0.80 -12.16
CA SER A 34 -4.37 0.16 -12.70
C SER A 34 -3.14 0.61 -11.93
N ALA A 35 -2.25 -0.34 -11.67
CA ALA A 35 -0.93 -0.10 -11.08
C ALA A 35 0.08 -1.09 -11.65
N GLU A 36 1.35 -0.75 -11.55
CA GLU A 36 2.46 -1.61 -11.92
C GLU A 36 3.48 -1.67 -10.79
N VAL A 37 4.26 -2.75 -10.76
CA VAL A 37 5.40 -2.88 -9.85
C VAL A 37 6.64 -2.48 -10.64
N VAL A 38 7.40 -1.52 -10.10
CA VAL A 38 8.66 -1.11 -10.69
C VAL A 38 9.81 -1.58 -9.80
N MET A 39 10.69 -2.38 -10.38
CA MET A 39 11.90 -2.83 -9.70
C MET A 39 12.91 -1.67 -9.67
N HIS A 40 13.21 -1.17 -8.47
CA HIS A 40 14.18 -0.10 -8.26
C HIS A 40 15.60 -0.66 -8.09
N SER A 41 15.75 -1.77 -7.36
CA SER A 41 16.99 -2.51 -7.20
C SER A 41 16.73 -4.00 -7.36
N ALA A 42 17.36 -4.61 -8.36
CA ALA A 42 17.28 -6.05 -8.61
C ALA A 42 18.46 -6.79 -7.96
N ASP A 43 18.74 -6.47 -6.69
CA ASP A 43 19.73 -7.22 -5.90
C ASP A 43 19.26 -8.67 -5.71
N ALA A 44 20.20 -9.62 -5.80
CA ALA A 44 19.88 -11.05 -5.75
C ALA A 44 19.38 -11.52 -4.37
N PHE A 45 19.61 -10.73 -3.33
CA PHE A 45 19.29 -11.08 -1.94
C PHE A 45 18.31 -10.10 -1.31
N ALA A 46 18.36 -8.81 -1.67
CA ALA A 46 17.51 -7.76 -1.12
C ALA A 46 16.90 -6.87 -2.22
N PRO A 47 16.00 -7.41 -3.06
CA PRO A 47 15.36 -6.64 -4.11
C PRO A 47 14.45 -5.55 -3.53
N VAL A 48 14.45 -4.38 -4.16
CA VAL A 48 13.59 -3.25 -3.81
C VAL A 48 12.67 -2.95 -4.99
N ALA A 49 11.39 -2.87 -4.71
CA ALA A 49 10.36 -2.51 -5.68
C ALA A 49 9.40 -1.49 -5.09
N TYR A 50 8.82 -0.65 -5.95
CA TYR A 50 7.73 0.25 -5.57
C TYR A 50 6.48 -0.03 -6.39
N LEU A 51 5.32 0.22 -5.77
CA LEU A 51 4.03 0.16 -6.43
C LEU A 51 3.75 1.53 -7.08
N HIS A 52 3.63 1.55 -8.40
CA HIS A 52 3.33 2.75 -9.18
C HIS A 52 1.86 2.73 -9.59
N PHE A 53 1.04 3.60 -8.99
CA PHE A 53 -0.36 3.76 -9.37
C PHE A 53 -0.47 4.53 -10.69
N LEU A 54 -0.95 3.86 -11.73
CA LEU A 54 -1.12 4.45 -13.07
C LEU A 54 -2.47 5.19 -13.20
N LYS A 55 -3.52 4.64 -12.56
CA LYS A 55 -4.85 5.23 -12.58
C LYS A 55 -5.62 4.89 -11.31
N MET A 56 -6.28 5.89 -10.76
CA MET A 56 -7.15 5.79 -9.60
C MET A 56 -8.38 6.67 -9.77
N HIS A 57 -9.47 6.30 -9.11
CA HIS A 57 -10.66 7.13 -8.99
C HIS A 57 -11.25 7.07 -7.58
N LEU A 58 -12.22 7.93 -7.32
CA LEU A 58 -12.92 7.98 -6.04
C LEU A 58 -14.32 7.39 -6.17
N GLU A 59 -14.65 6.42 -5.31
CA GLU A 59 -16.00 5.88 -5.18
C GLU A 59 -16.66 6.37 -3.90
N ASN A 60 -17.96 6.66 -3.97
CA ASN A 60 -18.74 6.93 -2.77
C ASN A 60 -18.68 5.70 -1.86
N LYS A 61 -18.45 5.92 -0.57
CA LYS A 61 -18.54 4.83 0.41
C LYS A 61 -20.00 4.42 0.53
N VAL A 62 -20.26 3.12 0.46
CA VAL A 62 -21.59 2.60 0.82
C VAL A 62 -21.74 2.89 2.30
N SER A 63 -22.70 3.75 2.67
CA SER A 63 -22.83 4.26 4.03
C SER A 63 -22.87 3.11 5.03
N LYS A 64 -21.77 2.90 5.73
CA LYS A 64 -21.67 2.00 6.86
C LYS A 64 -21.06 2.82 7.98
N PHE A 65 -21.96 3.33 8.81
CA PHE A 65 -21.78 3.97 10.12
C PHE A 65 -21.79 5.50 10.22
N GLN A 66 -22.93 5.92 10.78
CA GLN A 66 -23.19 7.00 11.72
C GLN A 66 -22.20 6.95 12.90
N ILE A 67 -21.68 8.11 13.30
CA ILE A 67 -21.14 8.33 14.65
C ILE A 67 -22.30 8.82 15.52
#